data_AF-A0A968IDR3-F1
#
_entry.id   AF-A0A968IDR3-F1
#
_cell.length_a   1.000
_cell.length_b   1.000
_cell.length_c   1.000
_cell.angle_alpha   90.00
_cell.angle_beta   90.00
_cell.angle_gamma   90.00
#
_symmetry.space_group_name_H-M   'P 1'
#
loop_
_entity.id
_entity.type
_entity.pdbx_description
1 polymer ?
#
loop_
_entity_poly.entity_id
_entity_poly.type
_entity_poly.pdbx_seq_one_letter_code
_entity_poly.pdbx_strand_id
1 'polypeptide(L)'
;MGNDTLIGGLGNDILTGGAGSDRFTFTSRLQKLDRITDFAAVDAIVVSAKGFGGGLIAGNFIAASQFVRGTAAIDRGDRFIYNKTNGALSFDPDGTGSLAQIQIATLSNSPLLTNNDILVIT
;
A
#
# COMPACT_ATOMS: atom_id res chain seq x y z
N MET A 1 17.20 -10.52 -11.26
CA MET A 1 17.72 -10.14 -9.93
C MET A 1 18.18 -8.71 -10.07
N GLY A 2 17.51 -7.82 -9.36
CA GLY A 2 17.64 -6.39 -9.53
C GLY A 2 16.65 -5.70 -8.61
N ASN A 3 16.86 -4.41 -8.38
CA ASN A 3 15.90 -3.61 -7.63
C ASN A 3 14.93 -3.01 -8.63
N ASP A 4 13.75 -3.59 -8.74
CA ASP A 4 12.79 -3.28 -9.78
C ASP A 4 11.75 -2.26 -9.31
N THR A 5 11.15 -1.52 -10.25
CA THR A 5 9.98 -0.67 -9.98
C THR A 5 8.83 -1.16 -10.84
N LEU A 6 7.79 -1.66 -10.19
CA LEU A 6 6.64 -2.29 -10.81
C LEU A 6 5.43 -1.35 -10.70
N ILE A 7 4.83 -1.03 -11.83
CA ILE A 7 3.58 -0.26 -11.96
C ILE A 7 2.65 -1.14 -12.80
N GLY A 8 1.54 -1.63 -12.23
CA GLY A 8 0.60 -2.50 -12.97
C GLY A 8 -0.02 -1.82 -14.18
N GLY A 9 -0.47 -0.57 -13.98
CA GLY A 9 -1.04 0.23 -15.06
C GLY A 9 -2.55 0.10 -15.13
N LEU A 10 -3.07 -0.34 -16.27
CA LEU A 10 -4.51 -0.46 -16.52
C LEU A 10 -4.95 -1.93 -16.39
N GLY A 11 -5.95 -2.17 -15.54
CA GLY A 11 -6.49 -3.51 -15.34
C GLY A 11 -6.07 -4.08 -13.99
N ASN A 12 -6.52 -5.29 -13.69
CA ASN A 12 -6.08 -5.97 -12.47
C ASN A 12 -4.80 -6.75 -12.80
N ASP A 13 -3.66 -6.31 -12.29
CA ASP A 13 -2.36 -6.87 -12.66
C ASP A 13 -1.83 -7.87 -11.63
N ILE A 14 -0.96 -8.78 -12.08
CA ILE A 14 -0.19 -9.67 -11.21
C ILE A 14 1.25 -9.18 -11.21
N LEU A 15 1.74 -8.75 -10.05
CA LEU A 15 3.06 -8.16 -9.87
C LEU A 15 3.96 -9.11 -9.07
N THR A 16 5.14 -9.38 -9.61
CA THR A 16 6.13 -10.29 -9.02
C THR A 16 7.50 -9.61 -9.14
N GLY A 17 8.10 -9.23 -8.01
CA GLY A 17 9.39 -8.51 -7.99
C GLY A 17 10.59 -9.45 -8.17
N GLY A 18 10.50 -10.64 -7.56
CA GLY A 18 11.57 -11.62 -7.53
C GLY A 18 12.54 -11.35 -6.40
N ALA A 19 13.83 -11.25 -6.74
CA ALA A 19 14.88 -11.03 -5.75
C ALA A 19 15.52 -9.66 -5.99
N GLY A 20 15.61 -8.89 -4.91
CA GLY A 20 16.07 -7.51 -4.92
C GLY A 20 15.36 -6.72 -3.83
N SER A 21 15.54 -5.41 -3.84
CA SER A 21 14.69 -4.46 -3.11
C SER A 21 13.74 -3.80 -4.09
N ASP A 22 12.55 -4.38 -4.23
CA ASP A 22 11.60 -4.02 -5.27
C ASP A 22 10.58 -2.98 -4.79
N ARG A 23 10.04 -2.21 -5.73
CA ARG A 23 9.08 -1.12 -5.47
C ARG A 23 7.79 -1.34 -6.23
N PHE A 24 6.71 -1.65 -5.52
CA PHE A 24 5.37 -1.78 -6.08
C PHE A 24 4.64 -0.44 -5.98
N THR A 25 4.51 0.26 -7.11
CA THR A 25 4.14 1.68 -7.16
C THR A 25 2.69 1.89 -7.59
N PHE A 26 1.92 2.56 -6.73
CA PHE A 26 0.54 2.96 -6.94
C PHE A 26 0.43 4.48 -7.04
N THR A 27 -0.01 5.00 -8.18
CA THR A 27 -0.08 6.44 -8.45
C THR A 27 -1.46 7.03 -8.18
N SER A 28 -2.47 6.20 -7.89
CA SER A 28 -3.81 6.65 -7.53
C SER A 28 -4.56 5.59 -6.72
N ARG A 29 -5.31 6.03 -5.71
CA ARG A 29 -6.21 5.15 -4.93
C ARG A 29 -7.38 4.58 -5.75
N LEU A 30 -7.59 5.08 -6.97
CA LEU A 30 -8.64 4.64 -7.88
C LEU A 30 -8.12 3.68 -8.97
N GLN A 31 -6.85 3.25 -8.85
CA GLN A 31 -6.34 2.18 -9.70
C GLN A 31 -7.13 0.89 -9.49
N LYS A 32 -7.00 0.00 -10.46
CA LYS A 32 -7.58 -1.33 -10.42
C LYS A 32 -6.83 -2.19 -9.39
N LEU A 33 -7.43 -3.32 -9.02
CA LEU A 33 -6.97 -4.10 -7.90
C LEU A 33 -5.85 -5.05 -8.34
N ASP A 34 -4.61 -4.66 -8.05
CA ASP A 34 -3.44 -5.46 -8.36
C ASP A 34 -3.14 -6.49 -7.28
N ARG A 35 -2.46 -7.56 -7.68
CA ARG A 35 -2.04 -8.67 -6.82
C ARG A 35 -0.52 -8.78 -6.83
N ILE A 36 0.10 -8.49 -5.69
CA ILE A 36 1.53 -8.69 -5.46
C ILE A 36 1.75 -10.13 -4.99
N THR A 37 2.68 -10.86 -5.58
CA THR A 37 2.79 -12.31 -5.34
C THR A 37 3.86 -12.70 -4.32
N ASP A 38 4.93 -11.91 -4.18
CA ASP A 38 6.16 -12.32 -3.52
C ASP A 38 6.80 -11.25 -2.61
N PHE A 39 6.02 -10.27 -2.15
CA PHE A 39 6.50 -9.16 -1.33
C PHE A 39 7.35 -9.62 -0.14
N ALA A 40 8.57 -9.10 -0.03
CA ALA A 40 9.55 -9.39 1.00
C ALA A 40 9.84 -8.14 1.86
N ALA A 41 10.50 -8.35 3.02
CA ALA A 41 10.81 -7.26 3.96
C ALA A 41 11.81 -6.21 3.41
N VAL A 42 12.45 -6.50 2.27
CA VAL A 42 13.36 -5.58 1.58
C VAL A 42 12.64 -4.73 0.53
N ASP A 43 11.38 -5.04 0.24
CA ASP A 43 10.56 -4.34 -0.76
C ASP A 43 9.81 -3.16 -0.15
N ALA A 44 9.26 -2.32 -1.01
CA ALA A 44 8.41 -1.21 -0.60
C ALA A 44 7.13 -1.13 -1.44
N ILE A 45 6.03 -0.81 -0.77
CA ILE A 45 4.85 -0.23 -1.41
C ILE A 45 5.10 1.27 -1.57
N VAL A 46 4.97 1.78 -2.79
CA VAL A 46 5.20 3.20 -3.09
C VAL A 46 3.88 3.84 -3.50
N VAL A 47 3.53 4.97 -2.90
CA VAL A 47 2.28 5.68 -3.16
C VAL A 47 2.51 7.15 -3.50
N SER A 48 1.76 7.70 -4.46
CA SER A 48 1.79 9.15 -4.74
C SER A 48 0.93 9.92 -3.75
N ALA A 49 1.51 10.91 -3.07
CA ALA A 49 0.81 11.84 -2.18
C ALA A 49 -0.34 12.54 -2.91
N LYS A 50 -0.10 13.02 -4.13
CA LYS A 50 -1.14 13.66 -4.95
C LYS A 50 -2.23 12.68 -5.38
N GLY A 51 -1.84 11.45 -5.74
CA GLY A 51 -2.77 10.41 -6.16
C GLY A 51 -3.71 9.92 -5.08
N PHE A 52 -3.26 9.95 -3.83
CA PHE A 52 -3.98 9.42 -2.69
C PHE A 52 -4.66 10.53 -1.87
N GLY A 53 -4.00 11.65 -1.64
CA GLY A 53 -4.49 12.73 -0.76
C GLY A 53 -4.39 12.32 0.72
N GLY A 54 -5.39 12.68 1.53
CA GLY A 54 -5.46 12.26 2.94
C GLY A 54 -4.38 12.86 3.85
N GLY A 55 -3.65 13.87 3.40
CA GLY A 55 -2.55 14.48 4.16
C GLY A 55 -1.25 13.66 4.16
N LEU A 56 -1.06 12.75 3.19
CA LEU A 56 0.22 12.07 3.01
C LEU A 56 1.33 13.07 2.67
N ILE A 57 2.49 12.90 3.31
CA ILE A 57 3.66 13.76 3.13
C ILE A 57 4.70 13.00 2.31
N ALA A 58 5.00 13.50 1.12
CA ALA A 58 6.00 12.91 0.24
C ALA A 58 7.42 12.96 0.84
N GLY A 59 8.27 12.02 0.42
CA GLY A 59 9.68 11.93 0.81
C GLY A 59 9.94 11.10 2.07
N ASN A 60 8.90 10.54 2.69
CA ASN A 60 9.01 9.75 3.92
C ASN A 60 8.19 8.47 3.82
N PHE A 61 8.59 7.47 4.62
CA PHE A 61 7.70 6.39 4.99
C PHE A 61 6.57 6.93 5.87
N ILE A 62 5.40 6.30 5.82
CA ILE A 62 4.25 6.76 6.62
C ILE A 62 4.52 6.60 8.12
N ALA A 63 3.94 7.48 8.93
CA ALA A 63 4.04 7.37 10.38
C ALA A 63 3.27 6.14 10.88
N ALA A 64 3.67 5.59 12.03
CA ALA A 64 2.96 4.47 12.65
C ALA A 64 1.47 4.80 12.94
N SER A 65 1.16 6.07 13.25
CA SER A 65 -0.21 6.56 13.45
C SER A 65 -1.04 6.68 12.16
N GLN A 66 -0.49 6.27 11.01
CA GLN A 66 -1.19 6.21 9.73
C GLN A 66 -1.38 4.77 9.26
N PHE A 67 -0.97 3.78 10.05
CA PHE A 67 -0.98 2.38 9.67
C PHE A 67 -1.65 1.52 10.73
N VAL A 68 -2.63 0.73 10.32
CA VAL A 68 -3.29 -0.27 11.15
C VAL A 68 -3.16 -1.65 10.52
N ARG A 69 -2.85 -2.63 11.38
CA ARG A 69 -3.07 -4.04 11.05
C ARG A 69 -4.44 -4.44 11.55
N GLY A 70 -5.32 -4.82 10.64
CA GLY A 70 -6.71 -5.10 10.96
C GLY A 70 -7.58 -5.10 9.72
N THR A 71 -8.89 -5.00 9.95
CA THR A 71 -9.91 -5.01 8.89
C THR A 71 -10.47 -3.63 8.58
N ALA A 72 -10.25 -2.65 9.47
CA ALA A 72 -10.75 -1.29 9.34
C ALA A 72 -9.80 -0.26 9.99
N ALA A 73 -9.95 1.00 9.62
CA ALA A 73 -9.38 2.13 10.35
C ALA A 73 -9.94 2.17 11.79
N ILE A 74 -9.14 2.62 12.73
CA ILE A 74 -9.47 2.69 14.16
C ILE A 74 -9.58 4.15 14.61
N ASP A 75 -8.74 5.03 14.08
CA ASP A 75 -8.80 6.46 14.34
C ASP A 75 -8.51 7.33 13.11
N ARG A 76 -8.82 8.63 13.23
CA ARG A 76 -8.72 9.62 12.15
C ARG A 76 -7.34 9.77 11.49
N GLY A 77 -6.28 9.27 12.12
CA GLY A 77 -4.93 9.27 11.59
C GLY A 77 -4.69 8.14 10.59
N ASP A 78 -5.43 7.05 10.69
CA ASP A 78 -5.21 5.84 9.90
C ASP A 78 -5.47 6.10 8.42
N ARG A 79 -4.48 5.73 7.59
CA ARG A 79 -4.55 5.86 6.14
C ARG A 79 -4.39 4.52 5.45
N PHE A 80 -3.58 3.63 6.01
CA PHE A 80 -3.31 2.33 5.42
C PHE A 80 -3.72 1.24 6.40
N ILE A 81 -4.58 0.34 5.92
CA ILE A 81 -5.13 -0.76 6.68
C ILE A 81 -4.68 -2.05 6.01
N TYR A 82 -3.99 -2.90 6.75
CA TYR A 82 -3.52 -4.18 6.24
C TYR A 82 -4.17 -5.36 6.97
N ASN A 83 -4.96 -6.12 6.21
CA ASN A 83 -5.58 -7.35 6.69
C ASN A 83 -4.66 -8.53 6.38
N LYS A 84 -3.89 -8.98 7.37
CA LYS A 84 -2.96 -10.10 7.23
C LYS A 84 -3.64 -11.43 6.92
N THR A 85 -4.92 -11.60 7.27
CA THR A 85 -5.66 -12.86 7.05
C THR A 85 -5.83 -13.15 5.55
N ASN A 86 -6.02 -12.11 4.73
CA ASN A 86 -6.26 -12.26 3.29
C ASN A 86 -5.30 -11.43 2.41
N GLY A 87 -4.33 -10.74 3.01
CA GLY A 87 -3.35 -9.92 2.31
C GLY A 87 -3.89 -8.60 1.78
N ALA A 88 -5.11 -8.20 2.11
CA ALA A 88 -5.70 -6.97 1.59
C ALA A 88 -4.99 -5.74 2.19
N LEU A 89 -4.42 -4.91 1.33
CA LEU A 89 -3.96 -3.57 1.67
C LEU A 89 -5.00 -2.56 1.18
N SER A 90 -5.53 -1.77 2.11
CA SER A 90 -6.54 -0.73 1.84
C SER A 90 -6.02 0.65 2.21
N PHE A 91 -6.53 1.65 1.50
CA PHE A 91 -6.35 3.06 1.84
C PHE A 91 -7.67 3.66 2.33
N ASP A 92 -7.66 4.29 3.49
CA ASP A 92 -8.78 5.07 4.01
C ASP A 92 -8.49 6.58 3.83
N PRO A 93 -9.28 7.31 3.01
CA PRO A 93 -9.07 8.74 2.80
C PRO A 93 -9.28 9.61 4.04
N ASP A 94 -10.08 9.17 5.02
CA ASP A 94 -10.44 9.98 6.20
C ASP A 94 -10.10 9.33 7.55
N GLY A 95 -9.83 8.03 7.59
CA GLY A 95 -9.49 7.24 8.78
C GLY A 95 -10.63 7.08 9.78
N THR A 96 -11.82 7.62 9.51
CA THR A 96 -12.95 7.68 10.45
C THR A 96 -14.20 6.99 9.94
N GLY A 97 -14.14 6.38 8.76
CA GLY A 97 -15.21 5.57 8.18
C GLY A 97 -16.40 6.37 7.64
N SER A 98 -16.31 7.71 7.58
CA SER A 98 -17.33 8.52 6.88
C SER A 98 -17.24 8.29 5.37
N LEU A 99 -16.02 8.06 4.89
CA LEU A 99 -15.68 7.46 3.61
C LEU A 99 -15.25 6.02 3.84
N ALA A 100 -15.66 5.13 2.96
CA ALA A 100 -15.20 3.75 2.99
C ALA A 100 -13.72 3.68 2.60
N GLN A 101 -12.95 2.84 3.29
CA GLN A 101 -11.63 2.44 2.82
C GLN A 101 -11.72 1.77 1.45
N ILE A 102 -10.70 1.97 0.63
CA ILE A 102 -10.59 1.45 -0.73
C ILE A 102 -9.45 0.45 -0.76
N GLN A 103 -9.72 -0.80 -1.13
CA GLN A 103 -8.65 -1.77 -1.31
C GLN A 103 -7.81 -1.40 -2.54
N ILE A 104 -6.50 -1.28 -2.36
CA ILE A 104 -5.56 -0.87 -3.42
C ILE A 104 -4.69 -2.02 -3.93
N ALA A 105 -4.47 -3.05 -3.10
CA ALA A 105 -3.69 -4.22 -3.49
C ALA A 105 -4.08 -5.46 -2.69
N THR A 106 -3.70 -6.63 -3.20
CA THR A 106 -3.65 -7.89 -2.45
C THR A 106 -2.23 -8.43 -2.43
N LEU A 107 -1.65 -8.61 -1.24
CA LEU A 107 -0.34 -9.25 -1.04
C LEU A 107 -0.56 -10.76 -0.80
N SER A 108 -0.31 -11.56 -1.83
CA SER A 108 -0.69 -12.97 -1.91
C SER A 108 -0.05 -13.87 -0.86
N ASN A 109 1.16 -13.51 -0.44
CA ASN A 109 1.95 -14.23 0.56
C ASN A 109 1.69 -13.74 2.00
N SER A 110 0.73 -12.81 2.19
CA SER A 110 0.34 -12.25 3.49
C SER A 110 1.54 -11.89 4.40
N PRO A 111 2.53 -11.11 3.91
CA PRO A 111 3.75 -10.82 4.64
C PRO A 111 3.47 -10.02 5.92
N LEU A 112 4.48 -9.92 6.78
CA LEU A 112 4.45 -8.95 7.86
C LEU A 112 4.68 -7.55 7.29
N LEU A 113 3.60 -6.83 7.00
CA LEU A 113 3.65 -5.44 6.57
C LEU A 113 3.65 -4.48 7.77
N THR A 114 4.39 -3.40 7.65
CA THR A 114 4.55 -2.33 8.61
C THR A 114 4.46 -0.96 7.93
N ASN A 115 4.37 0.10 8.73
CA ASN A 115 4.39 1.47 8.24
C ASN A 115 5.71 1.82 7.52
N ASN A 116 6.82 1.16 7.87
CA ASN A 116 8.13 1.39 7.26
C ASN A 116 8.28 0.74 5.88
N ASP A 117 7.26 0.01 5.42
CA ASP A 117 7.24 -0.61 4.09
C ASP A 117 6.46 0.25 3.08
N ILE A 118 5.84 1.35 3.52
CA ILE A 118 5.00 2.22 2.69
C ILE A 118 5.67 3.58 2.54
N LEU A 119 6.27 3.81 1.37
CA LEU A 119 6.95 5.05 1.00
C LEU A 119 6.01 5.99 0.24
N VAL A 120 5.96 7.25 0.63
CA VAL A 120 5.21 8.28 -0.08
C VAL A 120 6.13 9.08 -1.00
N ILE A 121 5.74 9.19 -2.28
CA ILE A 121 6.38 10.04 -3.29
C ILE A 121 5.44 11.18 -3.70
N THR A 122 5.94 12.12 -4.50
CA THR A 122 5.14 13.24 -5.03
C THR A 122 3.96 12.81 -5.88
#